data_AF-V5II06-F1
#
_entry.id   AF-V5II06-F1
#
_cell.length_a   1.000
_cell.length_b   1.000
_cell.length_c   1.000
_cell.angle_alpha   90.00
_cell.angle_beta   90.00
_cell.angle_gamma   90.00
#
_symmetry.space_group_name_H-M   'P 1'
#
loop_
_entity.id
_entity.type
_entity.pdbx_description
1 polymer ?
#
loop_
_entity_poly.entity_id
_entity_poly.type
_entity_poly.pdbx_seq_one_letter_code
_entity_poly.pdbx_strand_id
1 'polypeptide(L)'
;GDLVAPGTKPERELYFRWWQLAVFMPVLQFSVLPSDYNDDFELTKVSRVLTQFRKTRVEPAIREALEEPGAPIVRPLWWLDPRDSNTYGAGHQFALGRNLIVAPVLEPGRNSAYVYLPQGWWCEDQKLHRGGKWISVVAPLEKVTYFSRSDKC
;
A
#
# COMPACT_ATOMS: atom_id res chain seq x y z
N GLY A 1 -12.82 -10.44 4.72
CA GLY A 1 -12.95 -11.89 4.57
C GLY A 1 -11.69 -12.51 5.11
N ASP A 2 -11.79 -13.37 6.11
CA ASP A 2 -10.65 -14.06 6.67
C ASP A 2 -10.07 -15.05 5.65
N LEU A 3 -8.78 -14.92 5.36
CA LEU A 3 -8.05 -15.70 4.34
C LEU A 3 -7.36 -16.94 4.93
N VAL A 4 -7.65 -17.29 6.18
CA VAL A 4 -6.95 -18.34 6.91
C VAL A 4 -7.94 -19.31 7.50
N ALA A 5 -7.67 -20.61 7.35
CA ALA A 5 -8.49 -21.65 7.97
C ALA A 5 -8.53 -21.41 9.49
N PRO A 6 -9.71 -21.57 10.14
CA PRO A 6 -9.84 -21.38 11.58
C PRO A 6 -8.77 -22.18 12.34
N GLY A 7 -7.97 -21.51 13.16
CA GLY A 7 -6.93 -22.13 13.98
C GLY A 7 -5.54 -22.27 13.36
N THR A 8 -5.30 -21.78 12.14
CA THR A 8 -3.95 -21.72 11.55
C THR A 8 -3.46 -20.28 11.45
N LYS A 9 -2.15 -20.05 11.58
CA LYS A 9 -1.51 -18.74 11.42
C LYS A 9 -0.91 -18.64 10.02
N PRO A 10 -1.04 -17.50 9.31
CA PRO A 10 -0.30 -17.27 8.07
C PRO A 10 1.20 -17.51 8.22
N GLU A 11 1.85 -17.87 7.12
CA GLU A 11 3.30 -17.82 7.07
C GLU A 11 3.79 -16.39 7.37
N ARG A 12 4.95 -16.29 8.03
CA ARG A 12 5.55 -15.04 8.47
C ARG A 12 5.63 -14.00 7.35
N GLU A 13 6.14 -14.36 6.17
CA GLU A 13 6.25 -13.44 5.03
C GLU A 13 4.87 -12.92 4.60
N LEU A 14 3.91 -13.82 4.42
CA LEU A 14 2.54 -13.46 4.06
C LEU A 14 1.92 -12.51 5.09
N TYR A 15 2.17 -12.73 6.38
CA TYR A 15 1.69 -11.84 7.43
C TYR A 15 2.30 -10.44 7.35
N PHE A 16 3.60 -10.32 7.06
CA PHE A 16 4.23 -9.01 6.80
C PHE A 16 3.62 -8.31 5.58
N ARG A 17 3.51 -9.01 4.44
CA ARG A 17 2.92 -8.45 3.21
C ARG A 17 1.47 -8.04 3.42
N TRP A 18 0.72 -8.80 4.21
CA TRP A 18 -0.65 -8.46 4.57
C TRP A 18 -0.70 -7.19 5.43
N TRP A 19 0.16 -7.06 6.44
CA TRP A 19 0.28 -5.82 7.21
C TRP A 19 0.57 -4.61 6.33
N GLN A 20 1.55 -4.74 5.42
CA GLN A 20 1.93 -3.69 4.47
C GLN A 20 0.76 -3.25 3.58
N LEU A 21 -0.13 -4.17 3.19
CA LEU A 21 -1.33 -3.85 2.43
C LEU A 21 -2.43 -3.24 3.32
N ALA A 22 -2.72 -3.89 4.44
CA ALA A 22 -3.85 -3.59 5.31
C ALA A 22 -3.76 -2.17 5.88
N VAL A 23 -2.54 -1.68 6.16
CA VAL A 23 -2.36 -0.30 6.66
C VAL A 23 -2.86 0.79 5.72
N PHE A 24 -3.12 0.50 4.44
CA PHE A 24 -3.72 1.43 3.48
C PHE A 24 -5.24 1.26 3.30
N MET A 25 -5.84 0.22 3.86
CA MET A 25 -7.26 -0.05 3.70
C MET A 25 -8.13 0.88 4.58
N PRO A 26 -9.35 1.25 4.17
CA PRO A 26 -10.23 2.11 4.97
C PRO A 26 -10.51 1.51 6.37
N VAL A 27 -10.71 0.20 6.43
CA VAL A 27 -10.91 -0.56 7.67
C VAL A 27 -9.73 -1.49 7.89
N LEU A 28 -9.20 -1.49 9.11
CA LEU A 28 -8.10 -2.34 9.54
C LEU A 28 -8.60 -3.32 10.60
N GLN A 29 -8.54 -4.62 10.31
CA GLN A 29 -8.94 -5.68 11.22
C GLN A 29 -7.94 -6.83 11.10
N PHE A 30 -7.52 -7.37 12.24
CA PHE A 30 -6.66 -8.56 12.31
C PHE A 30 -7.32 -9.62 13.18
N SER A 31 -7.32 -10.86 12.68
CA SER A 31 -7.80 -12.04 13.39
C SER A 31 -6.67 -12.76 14.14
N VAL A 32 -5.42 -12.47 13.79
CA VAL A 32 -4.19 -12.92 14.46
C VAL A 32 -3.37 -11.69 14.77
N LEU A 33 -2.98 -11.50 16.03
CA LEU A 33 -2.19 -10.36 16.48
C LEU A 33 -0.68 -10.60 16.27
N PRO A 34 0.13 -9.54 16.13
CA PRO A 34 1.58 -9.68 16.08
C PRO A 34 2.19 -10.49 17.23
N SER A 35 1.67 -10.32 18.44
CA SER A 35 2.09 -11.04 19.65
C SER A 35 1.85 -12.55 19.58
N ASP A 36 0.96 -13.02 18.69
CA ASP A 36 0.68 -14.45 18.56
C ASP A 36 1.84 -15.18 17.86
N TYR A 37 2.81 -14.48 17.26
CA TYR A 37 3.95 -15.08 16.56
C TYR A 37 5.15 -15.35 17.48
N ASN A 38 4.94 -16.02 18.62
CA ASN A 38 6.01 -16.43 19.55
C ASN A 38 6.97 -15.28 19.93
N ASP A 39 6.44 -14.09 20.18
CA ASP A 39 7.22 -12.88 20.45
C ASP A 39 8.28 -12.54 19.38
N ASP A 40 7.96 -12.78 18.10
CA ASP A 40 8.77 -12.29 16.98
C ASP A 40 8.93 -10.77 17.09
N PHE A 41 10.11 -10.37 17.56
CA PHE A 41 10.43 -8.99 17.89
C PHE A 41 10.40 -8.09 16.64
N GLU A 42 10.85 -8.60 15.50
CA GLU A 42 10.85 -7.83 14.25
C GLU A 42 9.43 -7.61 13.75
N LEU A 43 8.56 -8.62 13.84
CA LEU A 43 7.15 -8.51 13.45
C LEU A 43 6.40 -7.52 14.36
N THR A 44 6.65 -7.59 15.66
CA THR A 44 6.11 -6.62 16.64
C THR A 44 6.62 -5.20 16.40
N LYS A 45 7.90 -5.05 16.07
CA LYS A 45 8.52 -3.75 15.75
C LYS A 45 7.96 -3.15 14.46
N VAL A 46 7.92 -3.93 13.38
CA VAL A 46 7.40 -3.47 12.08
C VAL A 46 5.92 -3.15 12.18
N SER A 47 5.10 -3.98 12.83
CA SER A 47 3.67 -3.67 13.03
C SER A 47 3.45 -2.35 13.78
N ARG A 48 4.27 -2.03 14.79
CA ARG A 48 4.24 -0.72 15.47
C ARG A 48 4.60 0.43 14.52
N VAL A 49 5.67 0.26 13.74
CA VAL A 49 6.09 1.27 12.73
C VAL A 49 4.98 1.50 11.70
N LEU A 50 4.38 0.43 11.17
CA LEU A 50 3.29 0.49 10.19
C LEU A 50 2.01 1.09 10.77
N THR A 51 1.71 0.82 12.05
CA THR A 51 0.59 1.46 12.75
C THR A 51 0.81 2.96 12.90
N GLN A 52 2.04 3.38 13.25
CA GLN A 52 2.37 4.80 13.32
C GLN A 52 2.35 5.47 11.95
N PHE A 53 2.84 4.79 10.91
CA PHE A 53 2.76 5.23 9.53
C PHE A 53 1.30 5.44 9.10
N ARG A 54 0.41 4.48 9.41
CA ARG A 54 -1.02 4.62 9.14
C ARG A 54 -1.61 5.89 9.75
N LYS A 55 -1.38 6.11 11.06
CA LYS A 55 -1.88 7.29 11.78
C LYS A 55 -1.39 8.61 11.18
N THR A 56 -0.12 8.66 10.77
CA THR A 56 0.53 9.90 10.32
C THR A 56 0.35 10.21 8.84
N ARG A 57 0.16 9.19 7.99
CA ARG A 57 0.14 9.33 6.53
C ARG A 57 -1.15 8.85 5.88
N VAL A 58 -1.64 7.66 6.27
CA VAL A 58 -2.79 7.04 5.60
C VAL A 58 -4.11 7.60 6.10
N GLU A 59 -4.30 7.73 7.42
CA GLU A 59 -5.55 8.26 7.98
C GLU A 59 -5.87 9.68 7.49
N PRO A 60 -4.90 10.63 7.41
CA PRO A 60 -5.15 11.91 6.76
C PRO A 60 -5.60 11.77 5.29
N ALA A 61 -4.96 10.88 4.51
CA ALA A 61 -5.35 10.65 3.12
C ALA A 61 -6.74 10.01 2.98
N ILE A 62 -7.15 9.14 3.91
CA ILE A 62 -8.52 8.61 3.97
C ILE A 62 -9.51 9.74 4.25
N ARG A 63 -9.21 10.63 5.20
CA ARG A 63 -10.07 11.78 5.53
C ARG A 63 -10.23 12.71 4.34
N GLU A 64 -9.13 13.06 3.66
CA GLU A 64 -9.16 13.86 2.43
C GLU A 64 -10.01 13.17 1.35
N ALA A 65 -9.84 11.87 1.14
CA ALA A 65 -10.62 11.14 0.14
C ALA A 65 -12.13 11.11 0.43
N LEU A 66 -12.54 11.19 1.70
CA LEU A 66 -13.94 11.26 2.13
C LEU A 66 -14.59 12.62 1.82
N GLU A 67 -13.80 13.67 1.61
CA GLU A 67 -14.30 15.01 1.24
C GLU A 67 -14.77 15.08 -0.22
N GLU A 68 -14.58 14.02 -1.01
CA GLU A 68 -15.03 13.91 -2.40
C GLU A 68 -16.31 13.07 -2.52
N PRO A 69 -17.51 13.67 -2.55
CA PRO A 69 -18.77 12.92 -2.56
C PRO A 69 -18.89 12.04 -3.82
N GLY A 70 -19.33 10.80 -3.62
CA GLY A 70 -19.52 9.82 -4.70
C GLY A 70 -18.24 9.17 -5.23
N ALA A 71 -17.06 9.59 -4.77
CA ALA A 71 -15.81 8.94 -5.12
C ALA A 71 -15.42 7.87 -4.09
N PRO A 72 -14.94 6.68 -4.52
CA PRO A 72 -14.46 5.68 -3.58
C PRO A 72 -13.14 6.11 -2.92
N ILE A 73 -12.89 5.68 -1.69
CA ILE A 73 -11.65 5.99 -0.95
C ILE A 73 -10.45 5.30 -1.60
N VAL A 74 -10.58 3.99 -1.84
CA VAL A 74 -9.61 3.18 -2.60
C VAL A 74 -10.08 3.11 -4.05
N ARG A 75 -9.20 3.51 -4.96
CA ARG A 75 -9.53 3.72 -6.37
C ARG A 75 -8.65 2.85 -7.26
N PRO A 76 -9.19 2.22 -8.30
CA PRO A 76 -8.34 1.68 -9.36
C PRO A 76 -7.65 2.83 -10.10
N LEU A 77 -6.50 2.58 -10.73
CA LEU A 77 -5.70 3.65 -11.34
C LEU A 77 -6.41 4.35 -12.50
N TRP A 78 -7.26 3.64 -13.26
CA TRP A 78 -8.04 4.23 -14.34
C TRP A 78 -9.05 5.27 -13.87
N TRP A 79 -9.36 5.31 -12.57
CA TRP A 79 -10.16 6.39 -11.98
C TRP A 79 -9.41 7.73 -11.97
N LEU A 80 -8.08 7.69 -11.84
CA LEU A 80 -7.24 8.89 -11.82
C LEU A 80 -6.96 9.41 -13.22
N ASP A 81 -6.77 8.52 -14.20
CA ASP A 81 -6.56 8.89 -15.59
C ASP A 81 -7.21 7.86 -16.55
N PRO A 82 -8.51 8.00 -16.85
CA PRO A 82 -9.23 7.05 -17.71
C PRO A 82 -8.79 7.12 -19.17
N ARG A 83 -8.03 8.14 -19.58
CA ARG A 83 -7.54 8.27 -20.97
C ARG A 83 -6.25 7.50 -21.18
N ASP A 84 -5.58 7.11 -20.10
CA ASP A 84 -4.33 6.38 -20.15
C ASP A 84 -4.57 4.88 -20.10
N SER A 85 -4.47 4.23 -21.26
CA SER A 85 -4.70 2.78 -21.40
C SER A 85 -3.85 1.90 -20.47
N ASN A 86 -2.69 2.37 -20.01
CA ASN A 86 -1.84 1.60 -19.09
C ASN A 86 -2.48 1.42 -17.71
N THR A 87 -3.36 2.33 -17.30
CA THR A 87 -4.01 2.30 -15.98
C THR A 87 -4.99 1.15 -15.82
N TYR A 88 -5.51 0.61 -16.93
CA TYR A 88 -6.43 -0.53 -16.95
C TYR A 88 -5.73 -1.86 -16.64
N GLY A 89 -4.42 -1.97 -16.94
CA GLY A 89 -3.62 -3.17 -16.66
C GLY A 89 -3.02 -3.20 -15.24
N ALA A 90 -3.15 -2.13 -14.46
CA ALA A 90 -2.52 -1.96 -13.16
C ALA A 90 -3.35 -2.58 -12.00
N GLY A 91 -3.72 -3.85 -12.13
CA GLY A 91 -4.67 -4.52 -11.22
C GLY A 91 -4.13 -4.86 -9.83
N HIS A 92 -2.80 -4.94 -9.65
CA HIS A 92 -2.17 -5.25 -8.36
C HIS A 92 -1.91 -4.02 -7.50
N GLN A 93 -2.13 -2.81 -8.03
CA GLN A 93 -1.92 -1.54 -7.34
C GLN A 93 -3.20 -0.71 -7.31
N PHE A 94 -3.25 0.26 -6.41
CA PHE A 94 -4.42 1.12 -6.26
C PHE A 94 -3.99 2.52 -5.82
N ALA A 95 -4.92 3.46 -5.98
CA ALA A 95 -4.80 4.78 -5.41
C ALA A 95 -5.63 4.90 -4.13
N LEU A 96 -5.13 5.66 -3.17
CA LEU A 96 -5.88 6.11 -2.01
C LEU A 96 -6.16 7.60 -2.18
N GLY A 97 -7.43 7.95 -2.39
CA GLY A 97 -7.81 9.26 -2.88
C GLY A 97 -7.14 9.59 -4.22
N ARG A 98 -6.70 10.83 -4.41
CA ARG A 98 -5.98 11.29 -5.62
C ARG A 98 -4.46 11.32 -5.45
N ASN A 99 -3.99 11.26 -4.22
CA ASN A 99 -2.65 11.70 -3.86
C ASN A 99 -1.70 10.57 -3.50
N LEU A 100 -2.18 9.36 -3.24
CA LEU A 100 -1.33 8.22 -2.92
C LEU A 100 -1.54 7.10 -3.91
N ILE A 101 -0.45 6.51 -4.39
CA ILE A 101 -0.42 5.23 -5.09
C ILE A 101 0.24 4.20 -4.20
N VAL A 102 -0.35 3.03 -4.09
CA VAL A 102 0.13 1.92 -3.28
C VAL A 102 0.31 0.70 -4.17
N ALA A 103 1.48 0.08 -4.09
CA ALA A 103 1.82 -1.09 -4.91
C ALA A 103 2.34 -2.22 -4.01
N PRO A 104 1.46 -3.03 -3.42
CA PRO A 104 1.86 -4.15 -2.57
C PRO A 104 2.63 -5.22 -3.35
N VAL A 105 3.52 -5.93 -2.67
CA VAL A 105 4.13 -7.17 -3.19
C VAL A 105 3.18 -8.32 -2.88
N LEU A 106 2.74 -9.02 -3.92
CA LEU A 106 1.73 -10.09 -3.83
C LEU A 106 2.29 -11.49 -4.12
N GLU A 107 3.55 -11.59 -4.57
CA GLU A 107 4.20 -12.85 -4.89
C GLU A 107 5.17 -13.27 -3.77
N PRO A 108 5.15 -14.54 -3.32
CA PRO A 108 6.09 -15.05 -2.31
C PRO A 108 7.54 -14.91 -2.74
N GLY A 109 8.44 -14.56 -1.80
CA GLY A 109 9.87 -14.42 -2.03
C GLY A 109 10.28 -13.19 -2.84
N ARG A 110 9.34 -12.36 -3.30
CA ARG A 110 9.68 -11.12 -4.01
C ARG A 110 10.08 -10.00 -3.07
N ASN A 111 11.07 -9.21 -3.48
CA ASN A 111 11.57 -8.02 -2.79
C ASN A 111 11.52 -6.76 -3.66
N SER A 112 10.74 -6.79 -4.74
CA SER A 112 10.55 -5.68 -5.66
C SER A 112 9.09 -5.57 -6.09
N ALA A 113 8.67 -4.35 -6.40
CA ALA A 113 7.36 -4.06 -6.93
C ALA A 113 7.49 -3.37 -8.29
N TYR A 114 6.66 -3.78 -9.25
CA TYR A 114 6.52 -3.13 -10.54
C TYR A 114 5.31 -2.20 -10.49
N VAL A 115 5.52 -0.91 -10.69
CA VAL A 115 4.51 0.12 -10.37
C VAL A 115 4.30 1.03 -11.57
N TYR A 116 3.05 1.22 -11.96
CA TYR A 116 2.65 2.26 -12.88
C TYR A 116 2.41 3.56 -12.14
N LEU A 117 3.06 4.62 -12.58
CA LEU A 117 2.79 5.98 -12.13
C LEU A 117 2.05 6.72 -13.24
N PRO A 118 0.79 7.15 -13.04
CA PRO A 118 0.06 8.01 -13.96
C PRO A 118 0.78 9.34 -14.17
N GLN A 119 0.35 10.11 -15.17
CA GLN A 119 0.93 11.42 -15.48
C GLN A 119 1.02 12.33 -14.24
N GLY A 120 2.13 13.04 -14.12
CA GLY A 120 2.44 13.92 -12.99
C GLY A 120 3.79 13.60 -12.35
N TRP A 121 3.98 14.11 -11.14
CA TRP A 121 5.17 13.89 -10.33
C TRP A 121 4.81 13.16 -9.05
N TRP A 122 5.65 12.18 -8.70
CA TRP A 122 5.40 11.25 -7.61
C TRP A 122 6.67 11.11 -6.77
N CYS A 123 6.52 11.30 -5.47
CA CYS A 123 7.60 11.18 -4.49
C CYS A 123 7.56 9.81 -3.81
N GLU A 124 8.71 9.14 -3.75
CA GLU A 124 8.98 7.91 -2.99
C GLU A 124 10.21 8.17 -2.12
N ASP A 125 10.06 8.31 -0.81
CA ASP A 125 11.18 8.49 0.14
C ASP A 125 12.30 9.42 -0.35
N GLN A 126 11.95 10.70 -0.58
CA GLN A 126 12.89 11.73 -1.07
C GLN A 126 13.31 11.60 -2.54
N LYS A 127 12.87 10.56 -3.24
CA LYS A 127 13.11 10.38 -4.66
C LYS A 127 11.90 10.81 -5.48
N LEU A 128 12.11 11.76 -6.37
CA LEU A 128 11.08 12.23 -7.29
C LEU A 128 11.08 11.39 -8.58
N HIS A 129 9.90 10.97 -9.00
CA HIS A 129 9.66 10.18 -10.20
C HIS A 129 8.69 10.91 -11.12
N ARG A 130 9.06 11.02 -12.40
CA ARG A 130 8.14 11.46 -13.45
C ARG A 130 7.19 10.32 -13.81
N GLY A 131 5.90 10.58 -13.81
CA GLY A 131 4.86 9.63 -14.18
C GLY A 131 4.72 9.39 -15.69
N GLY A 132 3.65 8.71 -16.08
CA GLY A 132 3.38 8.22 -17.43
C GLY A 132 4.19 6.98 -17.79
N LYS A 133 4.66 6.21 -16.79
CA LYS A 133 5.53 5.06 -17.02
C LYS A 133 5.45 4.04 -15.90
N TRP A 134 5.86 2.83 -16.25
CA TRP A 134 6.16 1.78 -15.30
C TRP A 134 7.58 1.95 -14.74
N ILE A 135 7.74 1.64 -13.46
CA ILE A 135 9.02 1.60 -12.75
C ILE A 135 9.13 0.34 -11.90
N SER A 136 10.35 -0.13 -11.69
CA SER A 136 10.65 -1.18 -10.72
C SER A 136 11.29 -0.55 -9.49
N VAL A 137 10.79 -0.87 -8.31
CA VAL A 137 11.30 -0.36 -7.03
C VAL A 137 11.60 -1.48 -6.05
N VAL A 138 12.50 -1.19 -5.10
CA VAL A 138 12.88 -2.12 -4.04
C VAL A 138 11.82 -2.09 -2.95
N ALA A 139 11.28 -3.26 -2.61
CA ALA A 139 10.16 -3.45 -1.70
C ALA A 139 10.49 -4.52 -0.63
N PRO A 140 11.39 -4.20 0.32
CA PRO A 140 11.76 -5.13 1.38
C PRO A 140 10.59 -5.36 2.35
N LEU A 141 10.70 -6.34 3.25
CA LEU A 141 9.60 -6.72 4.16
C LEU A 141 9.33 -5.67 5.26
N GLU A 142 10.28 -4.78 5.50
CA GLU A 142 10.20 -3.77 6.54
C GLU A 142 9.62 -2.44 6.02
N LYS A 143 9.37 -2.34 4.70
CA LYS A 143 8.98 -1.09 4.03
C LYS A 143 7.71 -1.26 3.20
N VAL A 144 6.78 -0.31 3.34
CA VAL A 144 5.63 -0.17 2.45
C VAL A 144 6.02 0.52 1.14
N THR A 145 5.49 0.02 0.03
CA THR A 145 5.73 0.63 -1.29
C THR A 145 4.57 1.56 -1.63
N TYR A 146 4.80 2.86 -1.53
CA TYR A 146 3.82 3.88 -1.86
C TYR A 146 4.48 5.13 -2.47
N PHE A 147 3.68 5.91 -3.17
CA PHE A 147 4.08 7.13 -3.85
C PHE A 147 3.10 8.25 -3.53
N SER A 148 3.61 9.42 -3.18
CA SER A 148 2.80 10.61 -2.95
C SER A 148 2.88 11.54 -4.14
N ARG A 149 1.73 12.02 -4.62
CA ARG A 149 1.66 13.03 -5.68
C ARG A 149 2.25 14.33 -5.15
N SER A 150 3.33 14.79 -5.75
CA SER A 150 4.04 15.99 -5.33
C SER A 150 5.04 16.42 -6.40
N ASP A 151 5.26 17.72 -6.55
CA ASP A 151 6.32 18.31 -7.37
C ASP A 151 7.67 18.39 -6.64
N LYS A 152 7.69 18.06 -5.34
CA LYS A 152 8.89 18.01 -4.49
C LYS A 152 8.83 16.87 -3.46
N CYS A 153 9.99 16.48 -2.96
CA CYS A 153 10.15 15.71 -1.75
C CYS A 153 10.94 16.57 -0.73
#